data_AF-A0A1G4E8H6-F1
#
_entry.id   AF-A0A1G4E8H6-F1
#
_cell.length_a   1.000
_cell.length_b   1.000
_cell.length_c   1.000
_cell.angle_alpha   90.00
_cell.angle_beta   90.00
_cell.angle_gamma   90.00
#
_symmetry.space_group_name_H-M   'P 1'
#
loop_
_entity.id
_entity.type
_entity.pdbx_description
1 polymer ?
#
loop_
_entity_poly.entity_id
_entity_poly.type
_entity_poly.pdbx_seq_one_letter_code
_entity_poly.pdbx_strand_id
1 'polypeptide(L)'
;MSNKEKDFSYKFIEESNFYTIFKEFDWSCNDRRYINGDISCYPDDRSKLTGTEDVDTLLKTLYSNLYRVYYTIENNQNDYFDNNQYEVKKMGCIYLKYWLYDHITSKNFSESKITEFFEGINDHIKGQIDSFTKDHCNFNKLTLDEIKRLKKLYAFNTILYAGDKNSVNCNNSECNYMDYFEEALLEFINSIKNCSTNPSEKEYCNEFKDFLKICYENNTYSGIAVYNTHKGNIDNTSKKYLLFAEKYENEKLYAYIKDNTWLNWSKIDHIVNPQKRTTIAATSVVGSAIGLSSIFYYLYKFTPFRSSLRKGKNVVNIDEREHDSLLYTSDTEPTPLKSRKYNVAYHTFSDT
;
A
#
# COMPACT_ATOMS: atom_id res chain seq x y z
N MET A 1 26.58 -20.81 -12.20
CA MET A 1 25.26 -21.26 -12.70
C MET A 1 24.26 -20.13 -12.50
N SER A 2 23.44 -19.89 -13.52
CA SER A 2 22.77 -18.64 -13.86
C SER A 2 21.61 -18.26 -12.92
N ASN A 3 21.63 -17.03 -12.39
CA ASN A 3 20.54 -16.30 -11.72
C ASN A 3 19.35 -15.99 -12.66
N LYS A 4 18.79 -17.00 -13.35
CA LYS A 4 17.69 -16.83 -14.31
C LYS A 4 16.29 -17.11 -13.73
N GLU A 5 16.20 -17.49 -12.47
CA GLU A 5 14.97 -18.04 -11.89
C GLU A 5 14.13 -17.04 -11.06
N LYS A 6 14.46 -15.74 -11.06
CA LYS A 6 13.77 -14.71 -10.24
C LYS A 6 12.97 -13.66 -11.02
N ASP A 7 12.91 -13.77 -12.35
CA ASP A 7 12.34 -12.73 -13.23
C ASP A 7 10.86 -12.99 -13.61
N PHE A 8 10.37 -14.22 -13.44
CA PHE A 8 9.02 -14.61 -13.85
C PHE A 8 7.92 -14.10 -12.90
N SER A 9 8.25 -13.89 -11.62
CA SER A 9 7.27 -13.77 -10.53
C SER A 9 6.44 -12.46 -10.51
N TYR A 10 6.80 -11.42 -11.28
CA TYR A 10 6.14 -10.10 -11.18
C TYR A 10 5.82 -9.43 -12.52
N LYS A 11 6.08 -10.12 -13.63
CA LYS A 11 5.83 -9.65 -15.00
C LYS A 11 4.38 -9.15 -15.19
N PHE A 12 3.44 -9.79 -14.51
CA PHE A 12 2.02 -9.43 -14.56
C PHE A 12 1.70 -8.03 -14.00
N ILE A 13 2.47 -7.54 -13.01
CA ILE A 13 2.31 -6.18 -12.50
C ILE A 13 2.97 -5.20 -13.47
N GLU A 14 4.14 -5.52 -13.99
CA GLU A 14 4.85 -4.67 -14.96
C GLU A 14 4.05 -4.47 -16.26
N GLU A 15 3.26 -5.45 -16.66
CA GLU A 15 2.37 -5.39 -17.83
C GLU A 15 0.99 -4.77 -17.51
N SER A 16 0.75 -4.34 -16.27
CA SER A 16 -0.53 -3.76 -15.86
C SER A 16 -0.66 -2.26 -16.16
N ASN A 17 -1.90 -1.81 -16.37
CA ASN A 17 -2.25 -0.39 -16.44
C ASN A 17 -1.81 0.37 -15.20
N PHE A 18 -2.00 -0.24 -14.01
CA PHE A 18 -1.54 0.31 -12.73
C PHE A 18 -0.07 0.72 -12.79
N TYR A 19 0.82 -0.18 -13.23
CA TYR A 19 2.25 0.09 -13.26
C TYR A 19 2.62 1.20 -14.25
N THR A 20 1.93 1.24 -15.39
CA THR A 20 2.12 2.31 -16.38
C THR A 20 1.71 3.68 -15.79
N ILE A 21 0.55 3.75 -15.15
CA ILE A 21 0.07 4.98 -14.48
C ILE A 21 1.02 5.36 -13.33
N PHE A 22 1.44 4.40 -12.51
CA PHE A 22 2.32 4.65 -11.36
C PHE A 22 3.65 5.26 -11.81
N LYS A 23 4.25 4.74 -12.90
CA LYS A 23 5.50 5.28 -13.46
C LYS A 23 5.37 6.70 -13.96
N GLU A 24 4.20 7.07 -14.45
CA GLU A 24 3.98 8.40 -14.97
C GLU A 24 3.98 9.47 -13.86
N PHE A 25 3.59 9.11 -12.64
CA PHE A 25 3.71 10.00 -11.48
C PHE A 25 5.16 10.36 -11.14
N ASP A 26 6.15 9.58 -11.59
CA ASP A 26 7.57 9.89 -11.43
C ASP A 26 8.12 10.80 -12.55
N TRP A 27 7.35 11.08 -13.59
CA TRP A 27 7.78 11.99 -14.65
C TRP A 27 7.67 13.44 -14.18
N SER A 28 8.69 14.24 -14.51
CA SER A 28 8.67 15.67 -14.25
C SER A 28 7.47 16.33 -14.91
N CYS A 29 6.90 17.35 -14.28
CA CYS A 29 5.74 18.09 -14.80
C CYS A 29 6.03 18.81 -16.13
N ASN A 30 7.32 19.06 -16.44
CA ASN A 30 7.81 19.66 -17.68
C ASN A 30 8.46 18.65 -18.63
N ASP A 31 8.13 17.36 -18.48
CA ASP A 31 8.62 16.35 -19.40
C ASP A 31 8.13 16.66 -20.83
N ARG A 32 9.04 16.59 -21.80
CA ARG A 32 8.81 16.87 -23.23
C ARG A 32 7.66 16.09 -23.88
N ARG A 33 7.14 15.05 -23.21
CA ARG A 33 5.96 14.29 -23.65
C ARG A 33 4.67 15.07 -23.48
N TYR A 34 4.62 15.99 -22.53
CA TYR A 34 3.48 16.88 -22.33
C TYR A 34 3.61 18.08 -23.25
N ILE A 35 2.56 18.32 -24.04
CA ILE A 35 2.46 19.42 -25.02
C ILE A 35 1.84 20.66 -24.34
N ASN A 36 1.43 20.51 -23.08
CA ASN A 36 0.69 21.44 -22.24
C ASN A 36 1.46 22.70 -21.77
N GLY A 37 2.73 22.88 -22.15
CA GLY A 37 3.52 24.06 -21.80
C GLY A 37 3.74 24.24 -20.30
N ASP A 38 4.03 23.15 -19.59
CA ASP A 38 4.32 23.10 -18.15
C ASP A 38 3.14 23.50 -17.25
N ILE A 39 1.91 23.56 -17.77
CA ILE A 39 0.71 23.98 -17.00
C ILE A 39 0.42 23.08 -15.79
N SER A 40 0.88 21.82 -15.83
CA SER A 40 0.77 20.91 -14.69
C SER A 40 1.81 21.17 -13.61
N CYS A 41 2.83 21.98 -13.86
CA CYS A 41 3.83 22.30 -12.85
C CYS A 41 3.27 23.21 -11.76
N TYR A 42 3.87 23.14 -10.57
CA TYR A 42 3.57 24.09 -9.51
C TYR A 42 3.93 25.53 -9.98
N PRO A 43 3.02 26.52 -9.85
CA PRO A 43 3.21 27.86 -10.46
C PRO A 43 4.44 28.63 -9.99
N ASP A 44 4.90 28.40 -8.75
CA ASP A 44 6.10 29.04 -8.19
C ASP A 44 7.12 28.02 -7.71
N ASP A 45 7.89 27.47 -8.65
CA ASP A 45 8.92 26.47 -8.36
C ASP A 45 10.05 26.99 -7.45
N ARG A 46 10.20 28.31 -7.31
CA ARG A 46 11.23 28.92 -6.43
C ARG A 46 10.73 29.24 -5.04
N SER A 47 9.41 29.31 -4.83
CA SER A 47 8.85 29.48 -3.50
C SER A 47 9.25 28.32 -2.59
N LYS A 48 9.60 28.66 -1.36
CA LYS A 48 9.58 27.70 -0.25
C LYS A 48 8.15 27.60 0.23
N LEU A 49 7.61 26.39 0.26
CA LEU A 49 6.26 26.14 0.76
C LEU A 49 6.32 26.00 2.28
N THR A 50 7.33 25.26 2.75
CA THR A 50 7.56 24.95 4.15
C THR A 50 9.01 25.26 4.54
N GLY A 51 9.43 24.80 5.73
CA GLY A 51 10.81 24.93 6.20
C GLY A 51 11.76 23.85 5.68
N THR A 52 11.24 22.82 5.00
CA THR A 52 11.96 21.58 4.70
C THR A 52 11.97 21.28 3.20
N GLU A 53 13.16 21.29 2.58
CA GLU A 53 13.34 21.12 1.13
C GLU A 53 12.76 19.81 0.56
N ASP A 54 12.93 18.68 1.27
CA ASP A 54 12.35 17.39 0.83
C ASP A 54 10.82 17.41 0.84
N VAL A 55 10.22 18.13 1.80
CA VAL A 55 8.76 18.27 1.95
C VAL A 55 8.23 19.17 0.83
N ASP A 56 8.86 20.31 0.58
CA ASP A 56 8.56 21.20 -0.55
C ASP A 56 8.60 20.47 -1.88
N THR A 57 9.67 19.70 -2.11
CA THR A 57 9.83 18.92 -3.33
C THR A 57 8.70 17.92 -3.52
N LEU A 58 8.30 17.22 -2.46
CA LEU A 58 7.20 16.26 -2.51
C LEU A 58 5.84 16.96 -2.71
N LEU A 59 5.61 18.12 -2.09
CA LEU A 59 4.38 18.91 -2.26
C LEU A 59 4.22 19.41 -3.71
N LYS A 60 5.28 19.97 -4.31
CA LYS A 60 5.27 20.42 -5.71
C LYS A 60 5.03 19.26 -6.68
N THR A 61 5.63 18.11 -6.39
CA THR A 61 5.39 16.89 -7.19
C THR A 61 3.95 16.40 -7.03
N LEU A 62 3.42 16.38 -5.80
CA LEU A 62 2.03 16.02 -5.53
C LEU A 62 1.06 16.95 -6.24
N TYR A 63 1.26 18.27 -6.19
CA TYR A 63 0.47 19.25 -6.93
C TYR A 63 0.42 18.89 -8.42
N SER A 64 1.59 18.61 -9.01
CA SER A 64 1.68 18.29 -10.42
C SER A 64 0.96 17.00 -10.78
N ASN A 65 1.03 16.00 -9.92
CA ASN A 65 0.32 14.74 -10.10
C ASN A 65 -1.19 14.90 -9.93
N LEU A 66 -1.62 15.72 -8.96
CA LEU A 66 -3.04 16.06 -8.77
C LEU A 66 -3.61 16.79 -9.97
N TYR A 67 -2.90 17.77 -10.51
CA TYR A 67 -3.31 18.46 -11.73
C TYR A 67 -3.60 17.47 -12.85
N ARG A 68 -2.64 16.56 -13.14
CA ARG A 68 -2.78 15.58 -14.23
C ARG A 68 -3.96 14.63 -13.99
N VAL A 69 -4.13 14.15 -12.77
CA VAL A 69 -5.27 13.29 -12.40
C VAL A 69 -6.58 14.03 -12.53
N TYR A 70 -6.69 15.26 -12.02
CA TYR A 70 -7.90 16.08 -12.06
C TYR A 70 -8.27 16.43 -13.50
N TYR A 71 -7.28 16.82 -14.31
CA TYR A 71 -7.46 17.09 -15.72
C TYR A 71 -8.02 15.87 -16.45
N THR A 72 -7.52 14.68 -16.11
CA THR A 72 -7.99 13.43 -16.68
C THR A 72 -9.38 13.03 -16.19
N ILE A 73 -9.74 13.38 -14.95
CA ILE A 73 -11.09 13.14 -14.43
C ILE A 73 -12.11 14.01 -15.16
N GLU A 74 -11.81 15.28 -15.37
CA GLU A 74 -12.74 16.25 -15.95
C GLU A 74 -12.79 16.23 -17.49
N ASN A 75 -11.69 15.88 -18.16
CA ASN A 75 -11.61 15.88 -19.62
C ASN A 75 -11.63 14.48 -20.22
N ASN A 76 -12.15 14.38 -21.44
CA ASN A 76 -12.26 13.10 -22.15
C ASN A 76 -11.02 12.74 -22.98
N GLN A 77 -10.15 13.70 -23.26
CA GLN A 77 -8.92 13.51 -23.99
C GLN A 77 -7.86 14.46 -23.46
N ASN A 78 -6.68 13.93 -23.15
CA ASN A 78 -5.50 14.70 -22.81
C ASN A 78 -4.22 13.91 -23.17
N ASP A 79 -3.06 14.52 -22.97
CA ASP A 79 -1.74 13.96 -23.23
C ASP A 79 -1.09 13.31 -21.99
N TYR A 80 -1.80 13.25 -20.87
CA TYR A 80 -1.42 12.47 -19.70
C TYR A 80 -2.02 11.06 -19.76
N PHE A 81 -1.33 10.13 -19.10
CA PHE A 81 -1.73 8.76 -18.88
C PHE A 81 -1.98 7.95 -20.15
N ASP A 82 -1.56 8.43 -21.32
CA ASP A 82 -1.71 7.80 -22.63
C ASP A 82 -3.07 7.07 -22.75
N ASN A 83 -3.05 5.75 -22.99
CA ASN A 83 -4.25 4.92 -23.16
C ASN A 83 -4.93 4.53 -21.83
N ASN A 84 -4.43 4.99 -20.69
CA ASN A 84 -4.93 4.65 -19.35
C ASN A 84 -5.91 5.67 -18.76
N GLN A 85 -6.29 6.71 -19.51
CA GLN A 85 -7.18 7.79 -19.03
C GLN A 85 -8.50 7.27 -18.43
N TYR A 86 -9.09 6.21 -19.01
CA TYR A 86 -10.32 5.61 -18.47
C TYR A 86 -10.12 4.99 -17.08
N GLU A 87 -8.98 4.36 -16.84
CA GLU A 87 -8.64 3.79 -15.53
C GLU A 87 -8.31 4.89 -14.53
N VAL A 88 -7.57 5.93 -14.94
CA VAL A 88 -7.26 7.10 -14.09
C VAL A 88 -8.52 7.83 -13.63
N LYS A 89 -9.55 7.94 -14.48
CA LYS A 89 -10.87 8.48 -14.08
C LYS A 89 -11.51 7.75 -12.90
N LYS A 90 -11.15 6.48 -12.68
CA LYS A 90 -11.75 5.63 -11.66
C LYS A 90 -10.81 5.39 -10.48
N MET A 91 -9.51 5.27 -10.75
CA MET A 91 -8.50 4.83 -9.79
C MET A 91 -7.35 5.83 -9.60
N GLY A 92 -7.33 6.95 -10.32
CA GLY A 92 -6.23 7.91 -10.29
C GLY A 92 -5.89 8.41 -8.89
N CYS A 93 -6.89 8.77 -8.08
CA CYS A 93 -6.66 9.16 -6.69
C CYS A 93 -6.10 8.03 -5.84
N ILE A 94 -6.57 6.80 -6.05
CA ILE A 94 -6.08 5.62 -5.30
C ILE A 94 -4.62 5.34 -5.63
N TYR A 95 -4.27 5.36 -6.92
CA TYR A 95 -2.90 5.15 -7.37
C TYR A 95 -1.98 6.27 -6.93
N LEU A 96 -2.46 7.52 -6.93
CA LEU A 96 -1.69 8.66 -6.44
C LEU A 96 -1.46 8.59 -4.92
N LYS A 97 -2.46 8.18 -4.13
CA LYS A 97 -2.29 7.94 -2.69
C LYS A 97 -1.26 6.84 -2.43
N TYR A 98 -1.33 5.73 -3.18
CA TYR A 98 -0.35 4.66 -3.06
C TYR A 98 1.06 5.12 -3.43
N TRP A 99 1.22 5.86 -4.53
CA TRP A 99 2.49 6.46 -4.95
C TRP A 99 3.05 7.39 -3.88
N LEU A 100 2.21 8.26 -3.32
CA LEU A 100 2.60 9.20 -2.28
C LEU A 100 3.11 8.48 -1.04
N TYR A 101 2.39 7.47 -0.56
CA TYR A 101 2.78 6.70 0.63
C TYR A 101 4.04 5.88 0.39
N ASP A 102 4.25 5.39 -0.84
CA ASP A 102 5.52 4.79 -1.22
C ASP A 102 6.67 5.79 -1.19
N HIS A 103 6.49 7.01 -1.72
CA HIS A 103 7.50 8.09 -1.66
C HIS A 103 7.84 8.51 -0.23
N ILE A 104 6.84 8.69 0.64
CA ILE A 104 7.06 9.04 2.06
C ILE A 104 7.87 7.95 2.77
N THR A 105 7.47 6.68 2.57
CA THR A 105 8.13 5.55 3.24
C THR A 105 9.52 5.26 2.69
N SER A 106 9.73 5.39 1.37
CA SER A 106 11.04 5.13 0.73
C SER A 106 12.07 6.23 1.02
N LYS A 107 11.63 7.48 1.17
CA LYS A 107 12.49 8.61 1.58
C LYS A 107 12.71 8.68 3.09
N ASN A 108 12.17 7.73 3.88
CA ASN A 108 12.28 7.66 5.33
C ASN A 108 11.92 8.99 6.03
N PHE A 109 10.80 9.61 5.65
CA PHE A 109 10.34 10.82 6.32
C PHE A 109 10.07 10.54 7.81
N SER A 110 10.52 11.45 8.67
CA SER A 110 10.19 11.45 10.10
C SER A 110 8.74 11.89 10.32
N GLU A 111 8.17 11.60 11.50
CA GLU A 111 6.83 12.07 11.88
C GLU A 111 6.67 13.58 11.77
N SER A 112 7.74 14.35 12.05
CA SER A 112 7.74 15.80 11.88
C SER A 112 7.61 16.22 10.41
N LYS A 113 8.37 15.60 9.50
CA LYS A 113 8.27 15.87 8.06
C LYS A 113 6.91 15.45 7.50
N ILE A 114 6.33 14.35 8.00
CA ILE A 114 5.00 13.89 7.61
C ILE A 114 3.93 14.88 8.06
N THR A 115 4.04 15.37 9.30
CA THR A 115 3.15 16.40 9.84
C THR A 115 3.21 17.67 9.00
N GLU A 116 4.42 18.18 8.75
CA GLU A 116 4.67 19.36 7.91
C GLU A 116 4.13 19.17 6.49
N PHE A 117 4.28 17.97 5.92
CA PHE A 117 3.77 17.63 4.60
C PHE A 117 2.24 17.69 4.52
N PHE A 118 1.51 17.09 5.48
CA PHE A 118 0.05 17.15 5.48
C PHE A 118 -0.50 18.55 5.79
N GLU A 119 0.22 19.35 6.57
CA GLU A 119 -0.08 20.77 6.77
C GLU A 119 0.09 21.54 5.46
N GLY A 120 1.21 21.33 4.75
CA GLY A 120 1.46 21.93 3.44
C GLY A 120 0.44 21.54 2.35
N ILE A 121 -0.15 20.34 2.40
CA ILE A 121 -1.29 19.99 1.52
C ILE A 121 -2.47 20.94 1.75
N ASN A 122 -2.83 21.19 3.02
CA ASN A 122 -3.96 22.07 3.35
C ASN A 122 -3.65 23.53 3.01
N ASP A 123 -2.41 23.97 3.25
CA ASP A 123 -2.02 25.37 3.13
C ASP A 123 -1.69 25.80 1.71
N HIS A 124 -1.27 24.87 0.83
CA HIS A 124 -0.74 25.21 -0.50
C HIS A 124 -1.34 24.45 -1.68
N ILE A 125 -2.10 23.38 -1.45
CA ILE A 125 -2.62 22.52 -2.53
C ILE A 125 -4.14 22.50 -2.55
N LYS A 126 -4.77 22.27 -1.40
CA LYS A 126 -6.23 22.12 -1.28
C LYS A 126 -6.97 23.35 -1.78
N GLY A 127 -7.82 23.17 -2.80
CA GLY A 127 -8.56 24.26 -3.43
C GLY A 127 -7.70 25.33 -4.14
N GLN A 128 -6.40 25.07 -4.34
CA GLN A 128 -5.45 26.02 -4.95
C GLN A 128 -4.94 25.56 -6.33
N ILE A 129 -5.54 24.51 -6.90
CA ILE A 129 -5.25 24.11 -8.28
C ILE A 129 -6.19 24.91 -9.19
N ASP A 130 -5.74 26.08 -9.63
CA ASP A 130 -6.52 27.14 -10.32
C ASP A 130 -7.40 26.68 -11.50
N SER A 131 -7.08 25.54 -12.11
CA SER A 131 -7.85 24.97 -13.22
C SER A 131 -9.09 24.17 -12.80
N PHE A 132 -9.31 23.92 -11.50
CA PHE A 132 -10.36 23.03 -11.01
C PHE A 132 -11.19 23.66 -9.90
N THR A 133 -12.52 23.54 -9.99
CA THR A 133 -13.45 24.11 -9.00
C THR A 133 -13.66 23.23 -7.77
N LYS A 134 -13.10 22.02 -7.77
CA LYS A 134 -13.23 21.05 -6.68
C LYS A 134 -12.00 20.15 -6.60
N ASP A 135 -11.69 19.71 -5.38
CA ASP A 135 -10.72 18.64 -5.17
C ASP A 135 -11.36 17.28 -5.45
N HIS A 136 -10.73 16.48 -6.33
CA HIS A 136 -11.18 15.11 -6.60
C HIS A 136 -10.52 14.08 -5.69
N CYS A 137 -9.34 14.38 -5.14
CA CYS A 137 -8.65 13.52 -4.19
C CYS A 137 -8.58 14.20 -2.82
N ASN A 138 -9.03 13.49 -1.78
CA ASN A 138 -8.94 13.96 -0.40
C ASN A 138 -7.74 13.31 0.31
N PHE A 139 -7.04 14.09 1.13
CA PHE A 139 -5.95 13.60 1.97
C PHE A 139 -6.22 13.99 3.42
N ASN A 140 -6.34 13.00 4.30
CA ASN A 140 -6.39 13.19 5.74
C ASN A 140 -4.98 13.06 6.32
N LYS A 141 -4.71 13.75 7.44
CA LYS A 141 -3.43 13.68 8.13
C LYS A 141 -3.22 12.27 8.71
N LEU A 142 -2.06 11.68 8.43
CA LEU A 142 -1.70 10.33 8.90
C LEU A 142 -0.34 10.34 9.59
N THR A 143 -0.15 9.43 10.52
CA THR A 143 1.14 9.03 11.09
C THR A 143 1.92 8.11 10.15
N LEU A 144 3.22 7.91 10.38
CA LEU A 144 4.01 6.97 9.57
C LEU A 144 3.46 5.53 9.62
N ASP A 145 2.96 5.10 10.79
CA ASP A 145 2.37 3.78 10.95
C ASP A 145 1.10 3.61 10.10
N GLU A 146 0.18 4.58 10.18
CA GLU A 146 -1.04 4.61 9.38
C GLU A 146 -0.76 4.63 7.87
N ILE A 147 0.26 5.39 7.44
CA ILE A 147 0.73 5.40 6.04
C ILE A 147 1.18 4.00 5.61
N LYS A 148 1.98 3.29 6.43
CA LYS A 148 2.45 1.93 6.12
C LYS A 148 1.28 0.94 6.03
N ARG A 149 0.32 1.04 6.94
CA ARG A 149 -0.90 0.23 6.96
C ARG A 149 -1.75 0.45 5.70
N LEU A 150 -2.05 1.71 5.33
CA LEU A 150 -2.79 2.02 4.10
C LEU A 150 -2.04 1.63 2.83
N LYS A 151 -0.72 1.85 2.78
CA LYS A 151 0.13 1.40 1.69
C LYS A 151 0.00 -0.12 1.46
N LYS A 152 -0.06 -0.91 2.54
CA LYS A 152 -0.26 -2.36 2.48
C LYS A 152 -1.59 -2.72 1.80
N LEU A 153 -2.68 -2.04 2.17
CA LEU A 153 -4.02 -2.24 1.61
C LEU A 153 -4.10 -1.88 0.12
N TYR A 154 -3.50 -0.77 -0.30
CA TYR A 154 -3.48 -0.37 -1.70
C TYR A 154 -2.71 -1.37 -2.57
N ALA A 155 -1.54 -1.81 -2.11
CA ALA A 155 -0.78 -2.85 -2.80
C ALA A 155 -1.54 -4.18 -2.86
N PHE A 156 -2.25 -4.57 -1.79
CA PHE A 156 -3.08 -5.76 -1.76
C PHE A 156 -4.18 -5.73 -2.82
N ASN A 157 -4.95 -4.64 -2.89
CA ASN A 157 -5.98 -4.49 -3.92
C ASN A 157 -5.36 -4.49 -5.33
N THR A 158 -4.21 -3.83 -5.49
CA THR A 158 -3.51 -3.76 -6.78
C THR A 158 -3.07 -5.14 -7.27
N ILE A 159 -2.49 -5.97 -6.39
CA ILE A 159 -2.08 -7.33 -6.71
C ILE A 159 -3.30 -8.18 -7.11
N LEU A 160 -4.40 -8.09 -6.34
CA LEU A 160 -5.63 -8.81 -6.64
C LEU A 160 -6.25 -8.38 -7.99
N TYR A 161 -6.26 -7.07 -8.27
CA TYR A 161 -6.78 -6.53 -9.52
C TYR A 161 -5.89 -6.86 -10.74
N ALA A 162 -4.58 -6.69 -10.62
CA ALA A 162 -3.64 -6.95 -11.71
C ALA A 162 -3.48 -8.45 -12.01
N GLY A 163 -3.46 -9.29 -10.98
CA GLY A 163 -3.31 -10.73 -11.14
C GLY A 163 -4.53 -11.40 -11.79
N ASP A 164 -5.69 -10.74 -11.83
CA ASP A 164 -6.88 -11.24 -12.53
C ASP A 164 -6.79 -11.08 -14.04
N LYS A 165 -6.11 -10.02 -14.51
CA LYS A 165 -5.98 -9.72 -15.94
C LYS A 165 -4.89 -10.54 -16.62
N ASN A 166 -3.91 -11.01 -15.84
CA ASN A 166 -2.69 -11.62 -16.33
C ASN A 166 -2.53 -12.98 -15.65
N SER A 167 -2.76 -14.08 -16.38
CA SER A 167 -2.76 -15.45 -15.84
C SER A 167 -1.39 -15.82 -15.26
N VAL A 168 -1.23 -15.70 -13.95
CA VAL A 168 -0.04 -16.18 -13.24
C VAL A 168 -0.27 -17.64 -12.87
N ASN A 169 0.52 -18.54 -13.47
CA ASN A 169 0.55 -19.94 -13.06
C ASN A 169 1.62 -20.07 -11.98
N CYS A 170 1.19 -20.32 -10.75
CA CYS A 170 2.07 -20.23 -9.60
C CYS A 170 2.41 -21.63 -9.09
N ASN A 171 3.64 -22.09 -9.38
CA ASN A 171 4.13 -23.37 -8.91
C ASN A 171 4.71 -23.16 -7.49
N ASN A 172 4.46 -24.10 -6.57
CA ASN A 172 4.56 -23.95 -5.10
C ASN A 172 5.80 -23.26 -4.48
N SER A 173 6.91 -23.05 -5.20
CA SER A 173 8.12 -22.33 -4.73
C SER A 173 8.23 -20.87 -5.21
N GLU A 174 7.41 -20.44 -6.17
CA GLU A 174 7.53 -19.12 -6.84
C GLU A 174 6.60 -18.05 -6.26
N CYS A 175 5.66 -18.44 -5.40
CA CYS A 175 4.61 -17.56 -4.88
C CYS A 175 5.05 -16.81 -3.60
N ASN A 176 6.18 -16.11 -3.66
CA ASN A 176 6.70 -15.31 -2.54
C ASN A 176 5.75 -14.22 -2.07
N TYR A 177 4.63 -13.96 -2.75
CA TYR A 177 3.64 -12.96 -2.37
C TYR A 177 2.65 -13.44 -1.29
N MET A 178 2.66 -14.72 -0.91
CA MET A 178 1.65 -15.30 -0.01
C MET A 178 1.70 -14.77 1.42
N ASP A 179 2.90 -14.62 2.00
CA ASP A 179 3.02 -14.10 3.36
C ASP A 179 2.55 -12.63 3.42
N TYR A 180 2.88 -11.85 2.39
CA TYR A 180 2.39 -10.49 2.23
C TYR A 180 0.87 -10.45 2.04
N PHE A 181 0.32 -11.41 1.30
CA PHE A 181 -1.12 -11.52 1.11
C PHE A 181 -1.84 -11.79 2.42
N GLU A 182 -1.34 -12.73 3.24
CA GLU A 182 -1.86 -13.03 4.57
C GLU A 182 -1.80 -11.78 5.48
N GLU A 183 -0.66 -11.11 5.56
CA GLU A 183 -0.51 -9.87 6.33
C GLU A 183 -1.47 -8.77 5.88
N ALA A 184 -1.63 -8.58 4.57
CA ALA A 184 -2.48 -7.53 4.04
C ALA A 184 -3.97 -7.84 4.19
N LEU A 185 -4.33 -9.12 4.12
CA LEU A 185 -5.67 -9.57 4.43
C LEU A 185 -6.00 -9.32 5.91
N LEU A 186 -5.08 -9.65 6.82
CA LEU A 186 -5.22 -9.34 8.24
C LEU A 186 -5.35 -7.84 8.50
N GLU A 187 -4.54 -7.02 7.83
CA GLU A 187 -4.67 -5.56 7.91
C GLU A 187 -6.05 -5.09 7.46
N PHE A 188 -6.58 -5.61 6.35
CA PHE A 188 -7.91 -5.23 5.85
C PHE A 188 -9.02 -5.54 6.86
N ILE A 189 -8.98 -6.72 7.47
CA ILE A 189 -9.92 -7.14 8.51
C ILE A 189 -9.81 -6.21 9.74
N ASN A 190 -8.58 -5.99 10.21
CA ASN A 190 -8.34 -5.14 11.38
C ASN A 190 -8.77 -3.69 11.14
N SER A 191 -8.59 -3.18 9.93
CA SER A 191 -9.04 -1.84 9.53
C SER A 191 -10.54 -1.68 9.67
N ILE A 192 -11.32 -2.67 9.21
CA ILE A 192 -12.78 -2.67 9.32
C ILE A 192 -13.20 -2.70 10.77
N LYS A 193 -12.62 -3.60 11.57
CA LYS A 193 -12.91 -3.71 12.98
C LYS A 193 -12.60 -2.41 13.73
N ASN A 194 -11.39 -1.90 13.58
CA ASN A 194 -10.92 -0.71 14.29
C ASN A 194 -11.77 0.51 13.93
N CYS A 195 -12.02 0.74 12.64
CA CYS A 195 -12.85 1.87 12.20
C CYS A 195 -14.32 1.78 12.60
N SER A 196 -14.78 0.60 13.01
CA SER A 196 -16.13 0.41 13.53
C SER A 196 -16.23 0.69 15.04
N THR A 197 -15.13 0.56 15.76
CA THR A 197 -15.12 0.60 17.24
C THR A 197 -14.31 1.75 17.82
N ASN A 198 -13.40 2.35 17.06
CA ASN A 198 -12.44 3.32 17.57
C ASN A 198 -12.62 4.72 16.95
N PRO A 199 -13.24 5.67 17.67
CA PRO A 199 -13.38 7.04 17.19
C PRO A 199 -12.06 7.83 17.15
N SER A 200 -10.96 7.33 17.76
CA SER A 200 -9.67 8.03 17.80
C SER A 200 -8.83 7.89 16.52
N GLU A 201 -9.12 6.93 15.66
CA GLU A 201 -8.45 6.73 14.35
C GLU A 201 -9.25 7.42 13.23
N LYS A 202 -9.84 8.59 13.49
CA LYS A 202 -10.79 9.23 12.58
C LYS A 202 -10.20 9.49 11.20
N GLU A 203 -8.98 10.03 11.15
CA GLU A 203 -8.29 10.37 9.91
C GLU A 203 -7.91 9.14 9.10
N TYR A 204 -7.32 8.12 9.74
CA TYR A 204 -7.06 6.83 9.12
C TYR A 204 -8.34 6.18 8.59
N CYS A 205 -9.42 6.21 9.37
CA CYS A 205 -10.69 5.63 8.98
C CYS A 205 -11.36 6.38 7.83
N ASN A 206 -11.17 7.69 7.72
CA ASN A 206 -11.59 8.46 6.55
C ASN A 206 -10.84 8.01 5.28
N GLU A 207 -9.52 7.79 5.37
CA GLU A 207 -8.72 7.26 4.25
C GLU A 207 -9.13 5.83 3.89
N PHE A 208 -9.33 5.00 4.92
CA PHE A 208 -9.78 3.63 4.73
C PHE A 208 -11.18 3.57 4.12
N LYS A 209 -12.08 4.51 4.46
CA LYS A 209 -13.40 4.63 3.84
C LYS A 209 -13.30 4.93 2.34
N ASP A 210 -12.37 5.78 1.92
CA ASP A 210 -12.11 6.02 0.50
C ASP A 210 -11.59 4.76 -0.21
N PHE A 211 -10.74 3.98 0.45
CA PHE A 211 -10.33 2.65 -0.04
C PHE A 211 -11.52 1.67 -0.12
N LEU A 212 -12.44 1.67 0.85
CA LEU A 212 -13.61 0.80 0.81
C LEU A 212 -14.58 1.16 -0.32
N LYS A 213 -14.71 2.46 -0.67
CA LYS A 213 -15.55 2.91 -1.80
C LYS A 213 -15.22 2.20 -3.11
N ILE A 214 -13.94 1.94 -3.39
CA ILE A 214 -13.55 1.21 -4.61
C ILE A 214 -13.84 -0.28 -4.53
N CYS A 215 -14.10 -0.83 -3.34
CA CYS A 215 -14.46 -2.23 -3.16
C CYS A 215 -15.97 -2.49 -3.25
N TYR A 216 -16.83 -1.47 -3.17
CA TYR A 216 -18.28 -1.67 -3.22
C TYR A 216 -18.80 -2.15 -4.59
N GLU A 217 -19.88 -2.93 -4.56
CA GLU A 217 -20.78 -3.19 -5.70
C GLU A 217 -20.12 -3.70 -6.99
N ASN A 218 -19.17 -4.64 -6.88
CA ASN A 218 -18.49 -5.24 -8.04
C ASN A 218 -17.74 -4.24 -8.93
N ASN A 219 -17.16 -3.19 -8.35
CA ASN A 219 -16.21 -2.36 -9.07
C ASN A 219 -15.14 -3.24 -9.76
N THR A 220 -15.04 -3.12 -11.09
CA THR A 220 -14.15 -3.93 -11.93
C THR A 220 -12.67 -3.65 -11.66
N TYR A 221 -12.37 -2.56 -10.96
CA TYR A 221 -11.02 -2.12 -10.57
C TYR A 221 -10.58 -2.60 -9.18
N SER A 222 -11.41 -3.43 -8.53
CA SER A 222 -11.08 -4.02 -7.24
C SER A 222 -11.17 -5.53 -7.26
N GLY A 223 -10.11 -6.15 -6.73
CA GLY A 223 -10.07 -7.58 -6.47
C GLY A 223 -10.84 -8.00 -5.22
N ILE A 224 -11.33 -7.03 -4.44
CA ILE A 224 -12.22 -7.21 -3.29
C ILE A 224 -13.60 -6.66 -3.67
N ALA A 225 -14.66 -7.38 -3.31
CA ALA A 225 -16.02 -6.86 -3.36
C ALA A 225 -16.61 -6.75 -1.96
N VAL A 226 -17.21 -5.62 -1.64
CA VAL A 226 -17.90 -5.39 -0.37
C VAL A 226 -19.38 -5.14 -0.63
N TYR A 227 -20.22 -5.75 0.21
CA TYR A 227 -21.68 -5.63 0.16
C TYR A 227 -22.28 -5.44 1.56
N ASN A 228 -23.40 -4.74 1.64
CA ASN A 228 -24.16 -4.60 2.89
C ASN A 228 -25.13 -5.77 3.11
N THR A 229 -25.22 -6.68 2.14
CA THR A 229 -26.06 -7.88 2.19
C THR A 229 -25.23 -9.11 1.84
N HIS A 230 -25.59 -10.25 2.42
CA HIS A 230 -24.96 -11.51 2.06
C HIS A 230 -25.29 -11.86 0.60
N LYS A 231 -24.27 -12.24 -0.16
CA LYS A 231 -24.31 -12.53 -1.59
C LYS A 231 -23.59 -13.85 -1.83
N GLY A 232 -24.14 -14.96 -1.31
CA GLY A 232 -23.64 -16.35 -1.40
C GLY A 232 -22.32 -16.57 -2.16
N ASN A 233 -22.39 -17.29 -3.28
CA ASN A 233 -21.35 -17.25 -4.30
C ASN A 233 -21.79 -16.27 -5.39
N ILE A 234 -20.87 -15.42 -5.86
CA ILE A 234 -21.18 -14.44 -6.90
C ILE A 234 -20.72 -15.02 -8.24
N ASP A 235 -21.55 -15.92 -8.79
CA ASP A 235 -21.22 -16.74 -9.97
C ASP A 235 -20.91 -15.93 -11.24
N ASN A 236 -21.37 -14.68 -11.35
CA ASN A 236 -21.14 -13.83 -12.53
C ASN A 236 -19.82 -13.03 -12.53
N THR A 237 -18.99 -13.06 -11.46
CA THR A 237 -17.78 -12.21 -11.38
C THR A 237 -16.52 -12.92 -10.89
N SER A 238 -16.49 -14.25 -10.94
CA SER A 238 -15.41 -15.10 -10.39
C SER A 238 -15.09 -14.82 -8.92
N LYS A 239 -15.98 -14.27 -8.10
CA LYS A 239 -15.73 -13.98 -6.66
C LYS A 239 -16.36 -15.08 -5.79
N LYS A 240 -15.55 -15.80 -5.00
CA LYS A 240 -15.96 -17.06 -4.36
C LYS A 240 -15.87 -17.10 -2.83
N TYR A 241 -15.06 -16.26 -2.18
CA TYR A 241 -14.73 -16.45 -0.76
C TYR A 241 -15.14 -15.26 0.09
N LEU A 242 -16.12 -15.46 0.96
CA LEU A 242 -16.53 -14.50 2.00
C LEU A 242 -15.46 -14.44 3.09
N LEU A 243 -14.85 -13.28 3.26
CA LEU A 243 -13.82 -13.02 4.26
C LEU A 243 -14.40 -12.86 5.66
N PHE A 244 -15.44 -12.05 5.82
CA PHE A 244 -16.06 -11.76 7.12
C PHE A 244 -17.44 -11.12 6.94
N ALA A 245 -18.20 -11.12 8.04
CA ALA A 245 -19.44 -10.38 8.21
C ALA A 245 -19.30 -9.51 9.46
N GLU A 246 -18.74 -8.31 9.32
CA GLU A 246 -18.50 -7.39 10.44
C GLU A 246 -19.41 -6.17 10.35
N LYS A 247 -19.70 -5.55 11.51
CA LYS A 247 -20.50 -4.33 11.57
C LYS A 247 -19.59 -3.12 11.36
N TYR A 248 -19.76 -2.37 10.28
CA TYR A 248 -19.06 -1.11 9.96
C TYR A 248 -20.06 0.03 9.82
N GLU A 249 -19.82 1.15 10.51
CA GLU A 249 -20.74 2.31 10.55
C GLU A 249 -22.21 1.93 10.84
N ASN A 250 -22.42 0.86 11.59
CA ASN A 250 -23.72 0.25 11.93
C ASN A 250 -24.35 -0.71 10.92
N GLU A 251 -23.71 -0.96 9.79
CA GLU A 251 -24.18 -1.91 8.78
C GLU A 251 -23.30 -3.17 8.74
N LYS A 252 -23.89 -4.33 8.41
CA LYS A 252 -23.09 -5.55 8.24
C LYS A 252 -22.43 -5.54 6.86
N LEU A 253 -21.11 -5.53 6.83
CA LEU A 253 -20.31 -5.67 5.61
C LEU A 253 -19.91 -7.12 5.37
N TYR A 254 -20.12 -7.57 4.14
CA TYR A 254 -19.70 -8.84 3.62
C TYR A 254 -18.65 -8.59 2.54
N ALA A 255 -17.40 -8.96 2.82
CA ALA A 255 -16.30 -8.80 1.86
C ALA A 255 -15.97 -10.13 1.18
N TYR A 256 -15.77 -10.10 -0.13
CA TYR A 256 -15.47 -11.25 -0.97
C TYR A 256 -14.19 -10.99 -1.77
N ILE A 257 -13.35 -11.99 -1.94
CA ILE A 257 -12.18 -11.91 -2.81
C ILE A 257 -12.48 -12.54 -4.17
N LYS A 258 -11.94 -11.92 -5.22
CA LYS A 258 -11.93 -12.47 -6.57
C LYS A 258 -11.09 -13.73 -6.62
N ASP A 259 -11.72 -14.82 -7.05
CA ASP A 259 -11.07 -16.09 -7.30
C ASP A 259 -10.00 -15.88 -8.37
N ASN A 260 -8.80 -16.32 -8.03
CA ASN A 260 -7.65 -16.17 -8.87
C ASN A 260 -6.82 -17.45 -8.81
N THR A 261 -6.32 -17.89 -9.96
CA THR A 261 -5.57 -19.14 -10.10
C THR A 261 -4.28 -19.15 -9.28
N TRP A 262 -3.73 -17.97 -8.96
CA TRP A 262 -2.54 -17.83 -8.14
C TRP A 262 -2.81 -17.88 -6.63
N LEU A 263 -4.07 -17.81 -6.20
CA LEU A 263 -4.47 -17.90 -4.79
C LEU A 263 -4.59 -19.36 -4.35
N ASN A 264 -3.78 -19.74 -3.37
CA ASN A 264 -3.89 -21.02 -2.69
C ASN A 264 -4.82 -20.87 -1.47
N TRP A 265 -6.11 -21.09 -1.70
CA TRP A 265 -7.16 -21.00 -0.69
C TRP A 265 -6.89 -21.86 0.55
N SER A 266 -6.29 -23.04 0.37
CA SER A 266 -6.00 -23.94 1.49
C SER A 266 -5.01 -23.35 2.51
N LYS A 267 -4.08 -22.48 2.05
CA LYS A 267 -3.09 -21.83 2.92
C LYS A 267 -3.64 -20.66 3.72
N ILE A 268 -4.72 -20.03 3.26
CA ILE A 268 -5.33 -18.86 3.91
C ILE A 268 -6.68 -19.19 4.56
N ASP A 269 -7.09 -20.47 4.53
CA ASP A 269 -8.37 -20.94 5.07
C ASP A 269 -8.53 -20.59 6.56
N HIS A 270 -7.45 -20.63 7.35
CA HIS A 270 -7.50 -20.21 8.76
C HIS A 270 -7.87 -18.74 8.96
N ILE A 271 -7.58 -17.88 7.98
CA ILE A 271 -7.89 -16.45 8.00
C ILE A 271 -9.24 -16.18 7.36
N VAL A 272 -9.58 -16.84 6.25
CA VAL A 272 -10.82 -16.52 5.51
C VAL A 272 -12.04 -17.24 6.09
N ASN A 273 -11.87 -18.35 6.81
CA ASN A 273 -12.97 -19.11 7.37
C ASN A 273 -13.37 -18.56 8.76
N PRO A 274 -14.57 -17.97 8.92
CA PRO A 274 -15.02 -17.41 10.20
C PRO A 274 -15.04 -18.42 11.36
N GLN A 275 -15.18 -19.72 11.08
CA GLN A 275 -15.19 -20.79 12.08
C GLN A 275 -13.78 -21.18 12.53
N LYS A 276 -12.76 -20.94 11.69
CA LYS A 276 -11.34 -21.24 11.97
C LYS A 276 -10.52 -20.02 12.35
N ARG A 277 -11.09 -18.82 12.21
CA ARG A 277 -10.59 -17.60 12.83
C ARG A 277 -10.65 -17.79 14.35
N THR A 278 -9.63 -18.41 14.92
CA THR A 278 -9.30 -18.19 16.31
C THR A 278 -9.21 -16.69 16.50
N THR A 279 -9.74 -16.19 17.61
CA THR A 279 -9.73 -14.77 17.94
C THR A 279 -8.27 -14.28 17.89
N ILE A 280 -7.82 -13.74 16.75
CA ILE A 280 -6.58 -12.95 16.63
C ILE A 280 -6.90 -11.61 17.30
N ALA A 281 -7.22 -11.70 18.59
CA ALA A 281 -7.41 -10.57 19.47
C ALA A 281 -6.04 -10.24 20.06
N ALA A 282 -5.68 -8.96 19.92
CA ALA A 282 -4.81 -8.24 20.84
C ALA A 282 -3.27 -8.40 20.71
N THR A 283 -2.71 -8.66 19.51
CA THR A 283 -1.26 -8.48 19.29
C THR A 283 -0.87 -7.45 18.23
N SER A 284 -1.80 -6.87 17.45
CA SER A 284 -1.43 -5.84 16.46
C SER A 284 -1.27 -4.42 17.02
N VAL A 285 -1.33 -4.24 18.36
CA VAL A 285 -1.19 -2.90 18.99
C VAL A 285 0.27 -2.60 19.40
N VAL A 286 1.21 -3.52 19.22
CA VAL A 286 2.63 -3.21 19.42
C VAL A 286 3.41 -3.80 18.28
N GLY A 287 4.10 -2.93 17.53
CA GLY A 287 4.92 -3.26 16.38
C GLY A 287 5.70 -4.56 16.59
N SER A 288 5.23 -5.62 15.94
CA SER A 288 6.00 -6.84 15.83
C SER A 288 7.07 -6.58 14.78
N ALA A 289 8.22 -6.11 15.25
CA ALA A 289 9.49 -6.09 14.53
C ALA A 289 10.02 -7.52 14.29
N ILE A 290 9.19 -8.38 13.71
CA ILE A 290 9.57 -9.75 13.35
C ILE A 290 9.32 -9.91 11.85
N GLY A 291 10.44 -9.86 11.12
CA GLY A 291 10.49 -10.07 9.69
C GLY A 291 10.17 -8.81 8.90
N LEU A 292 11.19 -8.06 8.50
CA LEU A 292 11.17 -7.46 7.16
C LEU A 292 11.00 -8.62 6.19
N SER A 293 9.75 -9.03 5.93
CA SER A 293 9.46 -10.00 4.90
C SER A 293 10.16 -9.49 3.64
N SER A 294 10.95 -10.35 3.00
CA SER A 294 11.79 -9.97 1.87
C SER A 294 10.98 -9.27 0.76
N ILE A 295 9.65 -9.40 0.80
CA ILE A 295 8.65 -8.76 -0.05
C ILE A 295 8.59 -7.23 0.13
N PHE A 296 8.78 -6.66 1.32
CA PHE A 296 8.89 -5.20 1.46
C PHE A 296 10.13 -4.67 0.74
N TYR A 297 11.24 -5.41 0.79
CA TYR A 297 12.42 -5.13 -0.03
C TYR A 297 12.12 -5.27 -1.54
N TYR A 298 11.24 -6.18 -1.96
CA TYR A 298 10.90 -6.37 -3.38
C TYR A 298 9.85 -5.37 -3.91
N LEU A 299 8.78 -5.06 -3.19
CA LEU A 299 7.86 -3.96 -3.54
C LEU A 299 8.60 -2.61 -3.51
N TYR A 300 9.55 -2.40 -2.57
CA TYR A 300 10.49 -1.28 -2.60
C TYR A 300 11.49 -1.33 -3.77
N LYS A 301 11.93 -2.53 -4.19
CA LYS A 301 12.80 -2.71 -5.37
C LYS A 301 12.06 -2.45 -6.69
N PHE A 302 10.73 -2.61 -6.71
CA PHE A 302 9.89 -2.52 -7.92
C PHE A 302 8.87 -1.38 -7.92
N THR A 303 8.71 -0.59 -6.85
CA THR A 303 8.38 0.82 -7.05
C THR A 303 9.54 1.45 -7.83
N PRO A 304 9.28 2.31 -8.83
CA PRO A 304 10.22 2.60 -9.92
C PRO A 304 11.50 3.33 -9.50
N PHE A 305 11.70 3.55 -8.20
CA PHE A 305 12.86 4.16 -7.57
C PHE A 305 14.20 3.54 -7.97
N ARG A 306 14.30 2.21 -8.17
CA ARG A 306 15.62 1.63 -8.55
C ARG A 306 16.06 2.02 -9.96
N SER A 307 15.13 2.30 -10.88
CA SER A 307 15.48 2.68 -12.25
C SER A 307 15.89 4.16 -12.37
N SER A 308 15.33 5.03 -11.52
CA SER A 308 15.58 6.48 -11.52
C SER A 308 16.95 6.83 -10.92
N LEU A 309 17.40 6.09 -9.90
CA LEU A 309 18.73 6.28 -9.28
C LEU A 309 19.92 5.90 -10.19
N ARG A 310 19.69 5.24 -11.34
CA ARG A 310 20.75 4.97 -12.33
C ARG A 310 21.00 6.10 -13.33
N LYS A 311 20.24 7.20 -13.27
CA LYS A 311 20.43 8.36 -14.16
C LYS A 311 21.15 9.55 -13.50
N GLY A 312 21.76 9.36 -12.33
CA GLY A 312 22.80 10.25 -11.82
C GLY A 312 24.17 9.59 -12.02
N LYS A 313 24.95 10.05 -13.00
CA LYS A 313 26.39 9.76 -13.05
C LYS A 313 27.01 10.33 -11.78
N ASN A 314 27.28 9.48 -10.79
CA ASN A 314 28.38 9.65 -9.85
C ASN A 314 28.89 8.26 -9.46
N VAL A 315 30.16 8.05 -9.78
CA VAL A 315 30.92 6.82 -9.54
C VAL A 315 31.08 6.64 -8.04
N VAL A 316 30.48 5.60 -7.48
CA VAL A 316 30.99 4.95 -6.28
C VAL A 316 31.13 3.48 -6.62
N ASN A 317 32.38 3.07 -6.90
CA ASN A 317 32.76 1.67 -6.97
C ASN A 317 32.48 1.05 -5.61
N ILE A 318 31.56 0.09 -5.57
CA ILE A 318 31.52 -0.89 -4.48
C ILE A 318 31.86 -2.21 -5.16
N ASP A 319 33.16 -2.48 -5.19
CA ASP A 319 33.68 -3.82 -5.45
C ASP A 319 33.11 -4.78 -4.41
N GLU A 320 32.66 -5.94 -4.89
CA GLU A 320 32.36 -7.11 -4.07
C GLU A 320 33.55 -7.43 -3.15
N ARG A 321 33.35 -7.31 -1.85
CA ARG A 321 34.14 -8.03 -0.86
C ARG A 321 33.27 -8.35 0.35
N GLU A 322 33.12 -9.65 0.60
CA GLU A 322 32.70 -10.19 1.88
C GLU A 322 33.52 -9.54 3.01
N HIS A 323 32.85 -9.03 4.05
CA HIS A 323 33.36 -9.09 5.41
C HIS A 323 32.24 -8.89 6.44
N ASP A 324 32.03 -9.95 7.20
CA ASP A 324 31.96 -10.00 8.66
C ASP A 324 31.10 -8.97 9.40
N SER A 325 30.03 -9.52 9.98
CA SER A 325 29.30 -8.97 11.11
C SER A 325 30.26 -8.59 12.25
N LEU A 326 30.46 -7.29 12.45
CA LEU A 326 31.03 -6.77 13.69
C LEU A 326 29.88 -6.27 14.59
N LEU A 327 29.56 -7.14 15.55
CA LEU A 327 28.85 -6.84 16.77
C LEU A 327 29.56 -5.68 17.49
N TYR A 328 28.83 -4.62 17.79
CA TYR A 328 29.30 -3.59 18.71
C TYR A 328 29.09 -4.09 20.14
N THR A 329 30.19 -4.31 20.86
CA THR A 329 30.24 -4.59 22.29
C THR A 329 29.97 -3.32 23.09
N SER A 330 28.97 -3.34 23.99
CA SER A 330 28.96 -2.45 25.16
C SER A 330 29.26 -3.28 26.40
N ASP A 331 30.45 -3.10 26.95
CA ASP A 331 30.85 -3.65 28.23
C ASP A 331 30.06 -2.99 29.36
N THR A 332 29.23 -3.79 30.04
CA THR A 332 28.89 -3.58 31.46
C THR A 332 28.75 -4.95 32.12
N GLU A 333 29.62 -5.22 33.09
CA GLU A 333 29.63 -6.44 33.91
C GLU A 333 28.25 -6.75 34.53
N PRO A 334 27.77 -8.00 34.49
CA PRO A 334 26.59 -8.40 35.24
C PRO A 334 26.95 -8.85 36.66
N THR A 335 26.34 -8.20 37.67
CA THR A 335 26.21 -8.75 39.02
C THR A 335 25.24 -9.95 39.01
N PRO A 336 25.50 -11.06 39.73
CA PRO A 336 24.69 -12.26 39.62
C PRO A 336 23.37 -12.12 40.41
N LEU A 337 22.26 -11.99 39.70
CA LEU A 337 20.91 -12.04 40.28
C LEU A 337 20.48 -13.50 40.48
N LYS A 338 20.26 -13.86 41.75
CA LYS A 338 19.81 -15.19 42.23
C LYS A 338 18.63 -15.73 41.40
N SER A 339 18.80 -16.94 40.86
CA SER A 339 17.73 -17.74 40.25
C SER A 339 16.61 -18.02 41.26
N ARG A 340 15.40 -17.53 41.02
CA ARG A 340 14.19 -18.07 41.68
C ARG A 340 13.74 -19.32 40.92
N LYS A 341 13.74 -20.47 41.60
CA LYS A 341 13.13 -21.71 41.11
C LYS A 341 11.62 -21.51 41.01
N TYR A 342 11.07 -21.67 39.81
CA TYR A 342 9.62 -21.86 39.63
C TYR A 342 9.37 -23.36 39.45
N ASN A 343 8.64 -23.96 40.39
CA ASN A 343 8.12 -25.32 40.24
C ASN A 343 6.79 -25.22 39.49
N VAL A 344 6.73 -25.77 38.28
CA VAL A 344 5.48 -25.97 37.54
C VAL A 344 4.96 -27.37 37.85
N ALA A 345 3.81 -27.47 38.50
CA ALA A 345 3.10 -28.73 38.71
C ALA A 345 2.26 -29.05 37.46
N TYR A 346 2.46 -30.24 36.89
CA TYR A 346 1.59 -30.77 35.84
C TYR A 346 0.49 -31.61 36.49
N HIS A 347 -0.77 -31.26 36.23
CA HIS A 347 -1.88 -32.17 36.43
C HIS A 347 -2.11 -32.95 35.13
N THR A 348 -1.78 -34.23 35.14
CA THR A 348 -2.17 -35.19 34.10
C THR A 348 -3.61 -35.64 34.37
N PHE A 349 -4.50 -35.40 33.41
CA PHE A 349 -5.81 -36.05 33.35
C PHE A 349 -5.61 -37.50 32.92
N SER A 350 -6.14 -38.45 33.70
CA SER A 350 -6.31 -39.85 33.28
C SER A 350 -7.77 -40.09 32.94
N ASP A 351 -8.02 -40.53 31.71
CA ASP A 351 -9.32 -41.07 31.31
C ASP A 351 -9.54 -42.44 31.95
N THR A 352 -10.60 -42.57 32.74
CA THR A 352 -11.37 -43.81 32.93
C THR A 352 -12.82 -43.46 33.23
#